data_AF-A0A2V9DLF6-F1
#
_entry.id   AF-A0A2V9DLF6-F1
#
_cell.length_a   1.000
_cell.length_b   1.000
_cell.length_c   1.000
_cell.angle_alpha   90.00
_cell.angle_beta   90.00
_cell.angle_gamma   90.00
#
_symmetry.space_group_name_H-M   'P 1'
#
loop_
_entity.id
_entity.type
_entity.pdbx_description
1 polymer ?
#
loop_
_entity_poly.entity_id
_entity_poly.type
_entity_poly.pdbx_seq_one_letter_code
_entity_poly.pdbx_strand_id
1 'polypeptide(L)' 'MGRLFAVEIVYRGIFQKTLAKHISRAIVLAAHREGKPGISFGRYGDSPERNGIPAKAFAIVATDDITLEEGMAKYEPKE' A
#
# COMPACT_ATOMS: atom_id res chain seq x y z
N MET A 1 -19.30 -11.99 -0.86
CA MET A 1 -19.01 -10.59 -1.22
C MET A 1 -17.61 -10.30 -0.71
N GLY A 2 -16.67 -10.02 -1.61
CA GLY A 2 -15.28 -9.81 -1.21
C GLY A 2 -15.12 -8.56 -0.36
N ARG A 3 -14.08 -8.52 0.47
CA ARG A 3 -13.72 -7.34 1.28
C ARG A 3 -12.35 -6.86 0.87
N LEU A 4 -12.23 -5.55 0.70
CA LEU A 4 -10.97 -4.84 0.51
C LEU A 4 -10.56 -4.19 1.83
N PHE A 5 -9.24 -4.15 2.08
CA PHE A 5 -8.64 -3.38 3.15
C PHE A 5 -7.49 -2.57 2.54
N ALA A 6 -7.64 -1.25 2.51
CA ALA A 6 -6.59 -0.33 2.08
C ALA A 6 -5.95 0.36 3.30
N VAL A 7 -4.61 0.34 3.36
CA VAL A 7 -3.83 1.03 4.38
C VAL A 7 -2.97 2.09 3.71
N GLU A 8 -3.25 3.36 4.02
CA GLU A 8 -2.42 4.51 3.64
C GLU A 8 -1.36 4.77 4.71
N ILE A 9 -0.09 4.80 4.30
CA ILE A 9 1.06 5.09 5.16
C ILE A 9 1.63 6.43 4.72
N VAL A 10 1.44 7.46 5.53
CA VAL A 10 1.99 8.80 5.32
C VAL A 10 3.34 8.90 6.02
N TYR A 11 4.36 9.34 5.28
CA TYR A 11 5.73 9.43 5.80
C TYR A 11 6.48 10.64 5.23
N ARG A 12 7.63 10.97 5.82
CA ARG A 12 8.54 12.01 5.35
C ARG A 12 9.52 11.45 4.33
N GLY A 13 9.54 12.03 3.13
CA GLY A 13 10.41 11.62 2.04
C GLY A 13 11.88 11.61 2.43
N ILE A 14 12.63 10.70 1.81
CA ILE A 14 14.04 10.37 2.08
C ILE A 14 14.30 9.73 3.45
N PHE A 15 13.91 10.37 4.56
CA PHE A 15 14.24 9.89 5.90
C PHE A 15 13.43 8.66 6.33
N GLN A 16 12.12 8.65 6.05
CA GLN A 16 11.22 7.60 6.52
C GLN A 16 10.82 6.61 5.42
N LYS A 17 11.34 6.78 4.19
CA LYS A 17 10.95 5.97 3.02
C LYS A 17 11.16 4.47 3.22
N THR A 18 12.27 4.09 3.86
CA THR A 18 12.61 2.68 4.09
C THR A 18 11.65 2.06 5.10
N LEU A 19 11.32 2.78 6.17
CA LEU A 19 10.35 2.34 7.17
C LEU A 19 8.97 2.18 6.54
N ALA A 20 8.50 3.18 5.78
CA ALA A 20 7.20 3.13 5.10
C ALA A 20 7.11 1.95 4.12
N LYS A 21 8.16 1.71 3.33
CA LYS A 21 8.27 0.56 2.43
C LYS A 21 8.23 -0.77 3.18
N HIS A 22 8.86 -0.87 4.34
CA HIS A 22 8.83 -2.11 5.14
C HIS A 22 7.47 -2.35 5.78
N ILE A 23 6.82 -1.30 6.30
CA ILE A 23 5.46 -1.40 6.85
C ILE A 23 4.49 -1.90 5.76
N SER A 24 4.47 -1.26 4.59
CA SER A 24 3.54 -1.64 3.51
C SER A 24 3.76 -3.07 3.03
N ARG A 25 5.01 -3.48 2.82
CA ARG A 25 5.35 -4.85 2.39
C ARG A 25 5.07 -5.88 3.48
N ALA A 26 5.28 -5.55 4.75
CA ALA A 26 5.02 -6.46 5.86
C ALA A 26 3.53 -6.77 6.02
N ILE A 27 2.65 -5.79 5.82
CA ILE A 27 1.19 -5.99 5.82
C ILE A 27 0.80 -7.00 4.73
N VAL A 28 1.29 -6.79 3.50
CA VAL A 28 0.99 -7.69 2.37
C VAL A 28 1.61 -9.07 2.57
N LEU A 29 2.82 -9.16 3.12
CA LEU A 29 3.46 -10.44 3.43
C LEU A 29 2.69 -11.23 4.50
N ALA A 30 2.16 -10.55 5.52
CA ALA A 30 1.31 -11.17 6.53
C ALA A 30 0.01 -11.71 5.91
N ALA A 31 -0.65 -10.92 5.07
CA ALA A 31 -1.84 -11.35 4.34
C ALA A 31 -1.56 -12.55 3.42
N HIS A 32 -0.45 -12.53 2.69
CA HIS A 32 -0.03 -13.63 1.84
C HIS A 32 0.18 -14.94 2.63
N ARG A 33 0.75 -14.86 3.84
CA ARG A 33 0.89 -16.02 4.74
C ARG A 33 -0.45 -16.56 5.25
N GLU A 34 -1.49 -15.75 5.26
CA GLU A 34 -2.88 -16.15 5.55
C GLU A 34 -3.64 -16.62 4.29
N GLY A 35 -2.98 -16.73 3.14
CA GLY A 35 -3.61 -17.13 1.88
C GLY A 35 -4.47 -16.04 1.23
N LYS A 36 -4.32 -14.78 1.67
CA LYS A 36 -5.05 -13.63 1.12
C LYS A 36 -4.20 -12.88 0.09
N PRO A 37 -4.76 -12.49 -1.06
CA PRO A 37 -4.04 -11.70 -2.05
C PRO A 37 -3.85 -10.25 -1.57
N GLY A 38 -2.73 -9.63 -1.96
CA GLY A 38 -2.44 -8.25 -1.61
C GLY A 38 -1.29 -7.64 -2.41
N ILE A 39 -1.20 -6.31 -2.40
CA ILE A 39 -0.21 -5.54 -3.14
C ILE A 39 0.23 -4.30 -2.34
N SER A 40 1.50 -3.92 -2.47
CA SER A 40 2.05 -2.72 -1.87
C SER A 40 2.72 -1.84 -2.93
N PHE A 41 2.49 -0.53 -2.90
CA PHE A 41 3.10 0.42 -3.84
C PHE A 41 3.27 1.82 -3.22
N GLY A 42 4.16 2.62 -3.78
CA GLY A 42 4.30 4.04 -3.44
C GLY A 42 3.43 4.92 -4.33
N ARG A 43 3.02 6.10 -3.85
CA ARG A 43 2.31 7.06 -4.70
C ARG A 43 3.24 7.58 -5.79
N TYR A 44 2.85 7.36 -7.05
CA TYR A 44 3.69 7.69 -8.19
C TYR A 44 4.09 9.18 -8.24
N GLY A 45 3.18 10.09 -7.90
CA GLY A 45 3.44 11.53 -7.87
C GLY A 45 4.48 11.98 -6.82
N ASP A 46 4.83 11.13 -5.86
CA ASP A 46 5.89 11.42 -4.90
C ASP A 46 7.27 10.98 -5.39
N SER A 47 7.39 10.28 -6.53
CA SER A 47 8.66 9.80 -7.06
C SER A 47 9.28 10.80 -8.04
N PRO A 48 10.55 11.23 -7.86
CA PRO A 48 11.43 10.91 -6.74
C PRO A 48 11.03 11.68 -5.47
N GLU A 49 11.14 11.00 -4.33
CA GLU A 49 10.81 11.56 -3.03
C GLU A 49 11.76 12.69 -2.67
N ARG A 50 11.23 13.75 -2.07
CA ARG A 50 12.01 14.94 -1.67
C ARG A 50 12.24 14.97 -0.17
N ASN A 51 13.35 15.58 0.24
CA ASN A 51 13.76 15.65 1.63
C ASN A 51 12.67 16.28 2.52
N GLY A 52 12.09 15.50 3.45
CA GLY A 52 11.11 16.00 4.42
C GLY A 52 9.71 16.31 3.88
N ILE A 53 9.51 16.24 2.55
CA ILE A 53 8.20 16.42 1.92
C ILE A 53 7.35 15.17 2.19
N PRO A 54 6.08 15.32 2.63
CA PRO A 54 5.19 14.19 2.82
C PRO A 54 5.05 13.35 1.55
N ALA A 55 5.17 12.05 1.69
CA ALA A 55 4.95 11.06 0.65
C ALA A 55 4.02 9.94 1.18
N LYS A 56 3.44 9.17 0.27
CA LYS A 56 2.50 8.10 0.59
C LYS A 56 2.96 6.75 0.06
N ALA A 57 2.69 5.71 0.86
CA ALA A 57 2.75 4.33 0.45
C ALA A 57 1.42 3.65 0.79
N PHE A 58 1.06 2.64 0.02
CA PHE A 58 -0.19 1.91 0.16
C PHE A 58 0.10 0.42 0.33
N ALA A 59 -0.72 -0.23 1.14
CA ALA A 59 -0.88 -1.67 1.18
C ALA A 59 -2.36 -1.99 1.01
N ILE A 60 -2.69 -2.82 0.03
CA ILE A 60 -4.06 -3.30 -0.21
C ILE A 60 -4.06 -4.80 0.02
N VAL A 61 -5.04 -5.28 0.76
CA VAL A 61 -5.31 -6.71 0.96
C VAL A 61 -6.78 -6.97 0.63
N ALA A 62 -7.06 -8.05 -0.09
CA ALA A 62 -8.42 -8.45 -0.39
C ALA A 62 -8.67 -9.89 0.08
N THR A 63 -9.95 -10.28 0.09
CA THR A 63 -10.34 -11.68 0.34
C THR A 63 -10.21 -12.58 -0.88
N ASP A 64 -10.13 -11.99 -2.07
CA ASP A 64 -10.12 -12.67 -3.38
C ASP A 64 -9.49 -11.76 -4.44
N ASP A 65 -9.04 -12.37 -5.55
CA ASP A 65 -8.26 -11.68 -6.58
C ASP A 65 -9.09 -10.63 -7.33
N ILE A 66 -10.37 -10.89 -7.60
CA ILE A 66 -11.26 -9.95 -8.30
C ILE A 66 -11.40 -8.66 -7.48
N THR A 67 -11.67 -8.78 -6.19
CA THR A 67 -11.76 -7.63 -5.29
C THR A 67 -10.43 -6.88 -5.20
N LEU A 68 -9.29 -7.58 -5.24
CA LEU A 68 -7.97 -6.93 -5.27
C LEU A 68 -7.79 -6.10 -6.54
N GLU A 69 -8.13 -6.65 -7.71
CA GLU A 69 -8.03 -5.95 -9.00
C GLU A 69 -8.89 -4.66 -9.02
N GLU A 70 -10.11 -4.73 -8.49
CA GLU A 70 -10.98 -3.56 -8.33
C GLU A 70 -10.34 -2.49 -7.41
N GLY A 71 -9.70 -2.91 -6.33
CA GLY A 71 -8.99 -2.01 -5.42
C GLY A 71 -7.76 -1.37 -6.07
N MET A 72 -7.03 -2.11 -6.89
CA MET A 72 -5.84 -1.65 -7.62
C MET A 72 -6.16 -0.60 -8.68
N ALA A 73 -7.38 -0.59 -9.22
CA ALA A 73 -7.81 0.40 -10.20
C ALA A 73 -8.02 1.81 -9.59
N LYS A 74 -8.06 1.94 -8.26
CA LYS A 74 -8.23 3.22 -7.57
C LYS A 74 -6.90 3.99 -7.47
N TYR A 75 -6.92 5.30 -7.77
CA TYR A 75 -5.73 6.17 -7.72
C TYR A 75 -5.11 6.29 -6.31
N GLU A 76 -5.96 6.51 -5.29
CA GLU A 76 -5.58 6.44 -3.87
C GLU A 76 -6.67 5.63 -3.15
N PRO A 77 -6.44 4.34 -2.86
CA PRO A 77 -7.43 3.46 -2.25
C PRO A 77 -7.67 3.87 -0.78
N LYS A 78 -8.94 4.13 -0.43
CA LYS A 78 -9.35 4.62 0.91
C LYS A 78 -10.25 3.65 1.70
N GLU A 79 -10.80 2.66 1.00
CA GLU A 79 -11.72 1.63 1.52
C GLU A 79 -11.42 0.32 0.80
#